data_AF-A0A534E472-F1
#
_entry.id   AF-A0A534E472-F1
#
_cell.length_a   1.000
_cell.length_b   1.000
_cell.length_c   1.000
_cell.angle_alpha   90.00
_cell.angle_beta   90.00
_cell.angle_gamma   90.00
#
_symmetry.space_group_name_H-M   'P 1'
#
loop_
_entity.id
_entity.type
_entity.pdbx_description
1 polymer ?
#
loop_
_entity_poly.entity_id
_entity_poly.type
_entity_poly.pdbx_seq_one_letter_code
_entity_poly.pdbx_strand_id
1 'polypeptide(L)' 'MQLSLDGSAAEGARTLDLAALTAGRQRELRYNFRYLETFDQQLTVPPTFKPERLNVEVSSGRRDVAPLSQTFVWSVEASP' A
#
# COMPACT_ATOMS: atom_id res chain seq x y z
N MET A 1 -4.92 -7.89 -1.97
CA MET A 1 -3.72 -7.14 -2.39
C MET A 1 -3.37 -6.33 -1.18
N GLN A 2 -2.12 -6.39 -0.75
CA GLN A 2 -1.68 -5.72 0.45
C GLN A 2 -0.93 -4.46 0.05
N LEU A 3 -1.18 -3.40 0.81
CA LEU A 3 -0.41 -2.16 0.70
C LEU A 3 0.14 -1.83 2.06
N SER A 4 1.39 -1.38 2.07
CA SER A 4 1.99 -0.75 3.22
C SER A 4 2.81 0.45 2.81
N LEU A 5 2.90 1.42 3.70
CA LEU A 5 3.59 2.67 3.50
C LEU A 5 4.73 2.76 4.50
N ASP A 6 5.95 2.70 4.01
CA ASP A 6 7.15 2.96 4.81
C ASP A 6 7.39 4.44 4.91
N GLY A 7 7.89 4.85 6.06
CA GLY A 7 8.25 6.23 6.32
C GLY A 7 8.79 6.40 7.73
N SER A 8 8.72 7.63 8.20
CA SER A 8 9.25 8.02 9.50
C SER A 8 8.21 8.82 10.29
N ALA A 9 8.09 8.53 11.59
CA ALA A 9 7.33 9.31 12.56
C ALA A 9 8.28 9.89 13.62
N ALA A 10 7.75 10.63 14.60
CA ALA A 10 8.54 11.22 15.68
C ALA A 10 9.40 10.19 16.44
N GLU A 11 8.95 8.92 16.51
CA GLU A 11 9.64 7.82 17.19
C GLU A 11 10.59 7.02 16.27
N GLY A 12 10.75 7.44 15.01
CA GLY A 12 11.65 6.82 14.04
C GLY A 12 10.93 6.15 12.87
N ALA A 13 11.65 5.24 12.18
CA ALA A 13 11.13 4.53 11.01
C ALA A 13 9.94 3.66 11.38
N ARG A 14 8.87 3.73 10.58
CA ARG A 14 7.62 3.01 10.80
C ARG A 14 6.98 2.65 9.47
N THR A 15 6.36 1.48 9.45
CA THR A 15 5.51 1.01 8.35
C THR A 15 4.05 1.06 8.78
N LEU A 16 3.20 1.63 7.93
CA LEU A 16 1.74 1.66 8.10
C LEU A 16 1.10 0.67 7.12
N ASP A 17 0.34 -0.28 7.62
CA ASP A 17 -0.42 -1.20 6.77
C ASP A 17 -1.72 -0.55 6.25
N LEU A 18 -2.42 -1.24 5.34
CA LEU A 18 -3.66 -0.73 4.76
C LEU A 18 -4.74 -0.47 5.83
N ALA A 19 -4.76 -1.23 6.92
CA ALA A 19 -5.71 -1.00 8.01
C ALA A 19 -5.41 0.33 8.71
N ALA A 20 -4.16 0.62 9.03
CA ALA A 20 -3.75 1.91 9.61
C ALA A 20 -4.06 3.07 8.65
N LEU A 21 -3.84 2.90 7.35
CA LEU A 21 -4.06 3.92 6.32
C LEU A 21 -5.54 4.15 5.97
N THR A 22 -6.44 3.25 6.39
CA THR A 22 -7.89 3.33 6.12
C THR A 22 -8.74 3.40 7.39
N ALA A 23 -8.12 3.67 8.55
CA ALA A 23 -8.79 3.67 9.85
C ALA A 23 -9.54 2.35 10.15
N GLY A 24 -8.95 1.22 9.77
CA GLY A 24 -9.45 -0.13 10.00
C GLY A 24 -10.54 -0.59 9.04
N ARG A 25 -10.99 0.26 8.11
CA ARG A 25 -12.03 -0.11 7.14
C ARG A 25 -11.60 -1.25 6.22
N GLN A 26 -10.30 -1.36 5.96
CA GLN A 26 -9.79 -2.28 4.97
C GLN A 26 -8.44 -2.86 5.36
N ARG A 27 -8.34 -4.20 5.33
CA ARG A 27 -7.08 -4.91 5.56
C ARG A 27 -6.36 -5.29 4.27
N GLU A 28 -7.13 -5.47 3.20
CA GLU A 28 -6.64 -5.82 1.88
C GLU A 28 -7.56 -5.28 0.78
N LEU A 29 -7.01 -5.05 -0.40
CA LEU A 29 -7.79 -4.79 -1.61
C LEU A 29 -8.19 -6.10 -2.29
N ARG A 30 -9.49 -6.25 -2.56
CA ARG A 30 -10.00 -7.35 -3.39
C ARG A 30 -9.66 -7.05 -4.85
N TYR A 31 -9.16 -8.05 -5.57
CA TYR A 31 -8.82 -7.95 -7.00
C TYR A 31 -9.17 -9.24 -7.72
N ASN A 32 -9.39 -9.14 -9.04
CA ASN A 32 -9.49 -10.29 -9.91
C ASN A 32 -8.93 -9.96 -11.30
N PHE A 33 -7.66 -10.28 -11.52
CA PHE A 33 -6.93 -10.01 -12.77
C PHE A 33 -7.36 -10.94 -13.93
N ARG A 34 -8.63 -10.86 -14.33
CA ARG A 34 -9.09 -11.48 -15.57
C ARG A 34 -8.63 -10.69 -16.80
N TYR A 35 -8.45 -9.37 -16.62
CA TYR A 35 -7.93 -8.41 -17.58
C TYR A 35 -7.08 -7.35 -16.84
N LEU A 36 -6.54 -6.36 -17.57
CA LEU A 36 -5.96 -5.17 -16.96
C LEU A 36 -7.03 -4.42 -16.15
N GLU A 37 -6.79 -4.21 -14.86
CA GLU A 37 -7.69 -3.54 -13.93
C GLU A 37 -6.92 -2.43 -13.20
N THR A 38 -7.52 -1.24 -13.13
CA THR A 38 -6.99 -0.10 -12.36
C THR A 38 -7.66 -0.09 -10.98
N PHE A 39 -6.88 0.12 -9.94
CA PHE A 39 -7.38 0.21 -8.57
C PHE A 39 -7.18 1.61 -8.01
N ASP A 40 -8.27 2.23 -7.60
CA ASP A 40 -8.24 3.51 -6.89
C ASP A 40 -8.54 3.27 -5.40
N GLN A 41 -7.52 3.50 -4.56
CA GLN A 41 -7.65 3.38 -3.10
C GLN A 41 -7.28 4.70 -2.45
N GLN A 42 -8.23 5.31 -1.75
CA GLN A 42 -7.96 6.47 -0.93
C GLN A 42 -7.23 6.05 0.35
N LEU A 43 -6.07 6.64 0.60
CA LEU A 43 -5.25 6.44 1.80
C LEU A 43 -5.26 7.72 2.63
N THR A 44 -5.42 7.59 3.94
CA THR A 44 -5.26 8.71 4.89
C THR A 44 -3.93 8.55 5.60
N VAL A 45 -2.95 9.37 5.21
CA VAL A 45 -1.64 9.39 5.86
C VAL A 45 -1.74 10.28 7.09
N PRO A 46 -1.34 9.80 8.29
CA PRO A 46 -1.31 10.63 9.48
C PRO A 46 -0.40 11.85 9.27
N PRO A 47 -0.78 13.06 9.73
CA PRO A 47 -0.03 14.29 9.47
C PRO A 47 1.37 14.30 10.09
N THR A 48 1.61 13.47 11.11
CA THR A 48 2.90 13.30 11.78
C THR A 48 3.81 12.27 11.12
N PHE A 49 3.34 11.63 10.05
CA PHE A 49 4.07 10.58 9.34
C PHE A 49 4.64 11.14 8.03
N LYS A 50 5.96 10.98 7.84
CA LYS A 50 6.66 11.33 6.61
C LYS A 50 6.81 10.08 5.74
N PRO A 51 6.00 9.91 4.68
CA PRO A 51 6.07 8.75 3.82
C PRO A 51 7.30 8.77 2.91
N GLU A 52 7.84 7.59 2.60
CA GLU A 52 9.06 7.39 1.82
C GLU A 52 8.90 6.36 0.72
N ARG A 53 8.22 5.23 0.98
CA ARG A 53 8.03 4.15 0.00
C ARG A 53 6.67 3.48 0.15
N LEU A 54 5.98 3.27 -0.96
CA LEU A 54 4.78 2.45 -1.04
C LEU A 54 5.16 1.04 -1.44
N ASN A 55 4.82 0.06 -0.61
CA ASN A 55 4.96 -1.36 -0.92
C ASN A 55 3.60 -1.91 -1.35
N VAL A 56 3.58 -2.60 -2.48
CA VAL A 56 2.40 -3.29 -3.02
C VAL A 56 2.74 -4.77 -3.14
N GLU A 57 1.91 -5.61 -2.54
CA GLU A 57 2.03 -7.06 -2.66
C GLU A 57 0.75 -7.68 -3.20
N VAL A 58 0.92 -8.53 -4.21
CA VAL A 58 -0.15 -9.25 -4.89
C VAL A 58 0.15 -10.75 -4.85
N SER A 59 -0.78 -11.51 -4.27
CA SER A 59 -0.62 -12.97 -4.08
C SER A 59 -1.56 -13.75 -5.00
N SER A 60 -1.14 -14.89 -5.54
CA SER A 60 -2.13 -15.74 -6.24
C SER A 60 -3.05 -16.42 -5.23
N GLY A 61 -4.30 -16.66 -5.61
CA GLY A 61 -5.16 -17.61 -4.91
C GLY A 61 -4.74 -19.08 -5.13
N ARG A 62 -3.81 -19.33 -6.08
CA ARG A 62 -3.22 -20.65 -6.31
C ARG A 62 -2.12 -20.92 -5.28
N ARG A 63 -2.06 -22.15 -4.78
CA ARG A 63 -0.94 -22.62 -3.97
C ARG A 63 0.36 -22.60 -4.80
N ASP A 64 1.48 -22.39 -4.12
CA ASP A 64 2.85 -22.44 -4.67
C ASP A 64 3.21 -21.38 -5.72
N VAL A 65 2.44 -20.30 -5.81
CA VAL A 65 2.81 -19.10 -6.58
C VAL A 65 3.35 -18.06 -5.60
N ALA A 66 4.62 -17.69 -5.75
CA ALA A 66 5.22 -16.64 -4.96
C ALA A 66 4.48 -15.30 -5.16
N PRO A 67 4.28 -14.49 -4.10
CA PRO A 67 3.72 -13.16 -4.24
C PRO A 67 4.59 -12.27 -5.14
N LEU A 68 3.94 -11.40 -5.90
CA LEU A 68 4.60 -10.29 -6.57
C LEU A 68 4.64 -9.11 -5.61
N SER A 69 5.85 -8.69 -5.25
CA SER A 69 6.05 -7.53 -4.39
C SER A 69 6.76 -6.43 -5.19
N GLN A 70 6.22 -5.22 -5.14
CA GLN A 70 6.78 -4.05 -5.81
C GLN A 70 6.81 -2.87 -4.86
N THR A 71 7.96 -2.20 -4.81
CA THR A 71 8.16 -1.01 -4.00
C THR A 71 8.30 0.21 -4.90
N PHE A 72 7.54 1.24 -4.60
CA PHE A 72 7.55 2.53 -5.29
C PHE A 72 8.07 3.59 -4.33
N VAL A 73 8.91 4.50 -4.82
CA VAL A 73 9.28 5.69 -4.04
C VAL A 73 8.02 6.54 -3.88
N TRP A 74 7.76 7.00 -2.66
CA TRP A 74 6.65 7.88 -2.37
C TRP A 74 6.94 9.28 -2.90
N SER A 75 6.63 9.48 -4.18
CA SER A 75 6.64 10.77 -4.83
C SER A 75 5.19 11.16 -5.04
N VAL A 76 4.69 12.09 -4.22
CA VAL A 76 3.50 12.86 -4.61
C VAL A 76 3.98 13.78 -5.73
N GLU A 77 4.06 13.28 -6.95
CA GLU A 77 3.95 14.18 -8.10
C GLU A 77 2.57 14.81 -7.93
N ALA A 78 2.55 16.02 -7.39
CA ALA A 78 1.36 16.85 -7.43
C ALA A 78 0.99 16.92 -8.91
N SER A 79 -0.11 16.27 -9.27
CA SER A 79 -0.65 16.35 -10.62
C SER A 79 -0.70 17.84 -11.00
N PRO A 80 -0.08 18.26 -12.12
CA PRO A 80 -0.12 19.65 -12.56
C PRO A 80 -1.57 20.13 -12.79
#